data_AF-A0A9N8LGJ6-F1
#
_entry.id   AF-A0A9N8LGJ6-F1
#
_cell.length_a   1.000
_cell.length_b   1.000
_cell.length_c   1.000
_cell.angle_alpha   90.00
_cell.angle_beta   90.00
_cell.angle_gamma   90.00
#
_symmetry.space_group_name_H-M   'P 1'
#
loop_
_entity.id
_entity.type
_entity.pdbx_description
1 polymer ?
#
loop_
_entity_poly.entity_id
_entity_poly.type
_entity_poly.pdbx_seq_one_letter_code
_entity_poly.pdbx_strand_id
1 'polypeptide(L)'
;MAVHPTASLLLTGSDDMTIKLWAWDKNWRHVQDSNTFASSCLDRTVKVWSLGSSQANYTLEVHDKGVNYVEYYHGSDKPYLITTGDDRTVKI
;
A
#
# COMPACT_ATOMS: atom_id res chain seq x y z
N MET A 1 -9.57 1.99 -0.80
CA MET A 1 -10.07 0.72 -1.36
C MET A 1 -9.78 0.69 -2.85
N ALA A 2 -9.32 -0.43 -3.40
CA ALA A 2 -8.96 -0.56 -4.82
C ALA A 2 -9.37 -1.94 -5.36
N VAL A 3 -9.80 -2.01 -6.62
CA VAL A 3 -10.17 -3.26 -7.31
C VAL A 3 -9.10 -3.58 -8.36
N HIS A 4 -8.66 -4.84 -8.42
CA HIS A 4 -7.71 -5.27 -9.44
C HIS A 4 -8.36 -5.19 -10.83
N PRO A 5 -7.68 -4.65 -11.87
CA PRO A 5 -8.31 -4.33 -13.15
C PRO A 5 -8.81 -5.55 -13.93
N THR A 6 -8.24 -6.73 -13.69
CA THR A 6 -8.53 -7.95 -14.46
C THR A 6 -8.86 -9.18 -13.62
N ALA A 7 -8.64 -9.13 -12.30
CA ALA A 7 -8.78 -10.29 -11.42
C ALA A 7 -9.86 -10.00 -10.40
N SER A 8 -10.50 -11.04 -9.87
CA SER A 8 -11.57 -10.92 -8.88
C SER A 8 -11.06 -10.56 -7.48
N LEU A 9 -10.22 -9.52 -7.38
CA LEU A 9 -9.47 -9.14 -6.19
C LEU A 9 -9.76 -7.71 -5.73
N LEU A 10 -10.10 -7.56 -4.44
CA LEU A 10 -10.34 -6.27 -3.78
C LEU A 10 -9.27 -6.02 -2.70
N LEU A 11 -8.59 -4.89 -2.78
CA LEU A 11 -7.66 -4.41 -1.75
C LEU A 11 -8.37 -3.40 -0.83
N THR A 12 -8.36 -3.68 0.47
CA THR A 12 -8.97 -2.82 1.49
C THR A 12 -7.92 -2.40 2.51
N GLY A 13 -7.84 -1.10 2.83
CA GLY A 13 -7.13 -0.58 4.00
C GLY A 13 -8.12 -0.20 5.10
N SER A 14 -7.70 -0.34 6.35
CA SER A 14 -8.53 -0.15 7.55
C SER A 14 -7.80 0.73 8.57
N ASP A 15 -8.56 1.40 9.44
CA ASP A 15 -8.04 2.23 10.54
C ASP A 15 -7.33 1.40 11.63
N ASP A 16 -7.51 0.08 11.62
CA ASP A 16 -6.75 -0.86 12.46
C ASP A 16 -5.31 -1.10 11.97
N MET A 17 -4.85 -0.27 11.03
CA MET A 17 -3.53 -0.34 10.39
C MET A 17 -3.30 -1.61 9.57
N THR A 18 -4.35 -2.35 9.19
CA THR A 18 -4.24 -3.52 8.32
C THR A 18 -4.65 -3.24 6.88
N ILE A 19 -4.01 -3.95 5.95
CA ILE A 19 -4.42 -4.02 4.55
C ILE A 19 -4.66 -5.48 4.20
N LYS A 20 -5.81 -5.75 3.59
CA LYS A 20 -6.27 -7.10 3.25
C LYS A 20 -6.64 -7.17 1.78
N LEU A 21 -6.37 -8.32 1.18
CA LEU A 21 -6.74 -8.66 -0.18
C LEU A 21 -7.82 -9.75 -0.15
N TRP A 22 -8.92 -9.52 -0.85
CA TRP A 22 -10.09 -10.38 -0.85
C TRP A 22 -10.40 -10.89 -2.25
N ALA A 23 -10.59 -12.20 -2.38
CA ALA A 23 -11.08 -12.82 -3.61
C ALA A 23 -12.61 -13.03 -3.52
N TRP A 24 -13.39 -12.18 -4.20
CA TRP A 24 -14.86 -12.22 -4.08
C TRP A 24 -15.49 -13.41 -4.82
N ASP A 25 -14.86 -13.86 -5.91
CA ASP A 25 -15.24 -15.08 -6.63
C ASP A 25 -14.98 -16.35 -5.82
N LYS A 26 -14.12 -16.28 -4.81
CA LYS A 26 -13.80 -17.35 -3.86
C LYS A 26 -14.48 -17.13 -2.50
N ASN A 27 -15.70 -16.58 -2.51
CA ASN A 27 -16.48 -16.29 -1.31
C ASN A 27 -15.75 -15.37 -0.31
N TRP A 28 -15.25 -14.24 -0.81
CA TRP A 28 -14.49 -13.26 -0.01
C TRP A 28 -13.33 -13.89 0.77
N ARG A 29 -12.62 -14.83 0.15
CA ARG A 29 -11.47 -15.48 0.79
C ARG A 29 -10.31 -14.48 0.89
N HIS A 30 -9.71 -14.40 2.07
CA HIS A 30 -8.47 -13.66 2.28
C HIS A 30 -7.31 -14.32 1.52
N VAL A 31 -6.60 -13.53 0.72
CA VAL A 31 -5.49 -14.00 -0.14
C VAL A 31 -4.14 -13.71 0.52
N GLN A 32 -3.28 -14.72 0.58
CA GLN A 32 -1.92 -14.64 1.12
C GLN A 32 -0.92 -14.99 0.00
N ASP A 33 -0.68 -14.06 -0.92
CA ASP A 33 0.30 -14.26 -2.01
C ASP A 33 1.56 -13.39 -1.80
N SER A 34 2.68 -13.72 -2.43
CA SER A 34 3.99 -13.14 -2.03
C SER A 34 4.37 -11.79 -2.67
N ASN A 35 3.46 -11.10 -3.37
CA ASN A 35 3.76 -9.78 -3.93
C ASN A 35 3.80 -8.69 -2.86
N THR A 36 4.72 -7.74 -3.00
CA THR A 36 4.77 -6.55 -2.13
C THR A 36 3.91 -5.40 -2.64
N PHE A 37 3.35 -4.61 -1.74
CA PHE A 37 2.60 -3.40 -2.06
C PHE A 37 2.85 -2.31 -1.01
N ALA A 38 2.55 -1.06 -1.35
CA ALA A 38 2.74 0.10 -0.47
C ALA A 38 1.41 0.79 -0.16
N SER A 39 1.35 1.47 0.98
CA SER A 39 0.19 2.25 1.40
C SER A 39 0.61 3.54 2.09
N SER A 40 -0.07 4.64 1.77
CA SER A 40 0.06 5.93 2.43
C SER A 40 -0.96 6.08 3.55
N CYS A 41 -0.59 6.81 4.61
CA CYS A 41 -1.45 7.04 5.76
C CYS A 41 -1.34 8.49 6.27
N LEU A 42 -2.42 9.00 6.87
CA LEU A 42 -2.46 10.32 7.51
C LEU A 42 -1.59 10.39 8.78
N ASP A 43 -1.14 9.25 9.29
CA ASP A 43 -0.16 9.15 10.39
C ASP A 43 1.28 9.55 9.98
N ARG A 44 1.44 10.04 8.74
CA ARG A 44 2.69 10.51 8.13
C ARG A 44 3.59 9.39 7.60
N THR A 45 3.11 8.15 7.63
CA THR A 45 3.87 6.98 7.21
C THR A 45 3.46 6.44 5.85
N VAL A 46 4.43 5.82 5.18
CA VAL A 46 4.22 4.83 4.14
C VAL A 46 4.62 3.48 4.68
N LYS A 47 3.75 2.48 4.49
CA LYS A 47 4.04 1.10 4.87
C LYS A 47 4.16 0.22 3.64
N VAL A 48 5.15 -0.65 3.64
CA VAL A 48 5.36 -1.67 2.60
C VAL A 48 5.06 -3.03 3.20
N TRP A 49 4.31 -3.84 2.47
CA TRP A 49 3.74 -5.10 2.93
C TRP A 49 4.04 -6.21 1.94
N SER A 50 4.19 -7.44 2.40
CA SER A 50 3.96 -8.64 1.59
C SER A 50 2.52 -9.10 1.80
N LEU A 51 1.81 -9.55 0.75
CA LEU A 51 0.42 -10.00 0.97
C LEU A 51 0.38 -11.20 1.92
N GLY A 52 -0.64 -11.22 2.77
CA GLY A 52 -0.83 -12.24 3.79
C GLY A 52 0.02 -12.08 5.05
N SER A 53 0.98 -11.15 5.08
CA SER A 53 1.66 -10.77 6.31
C SER A 53 0.74 -9.93 7.20
N SER A 54 0.70 -10.23 8.50
CA SER A 54 0.00 -9.42 9.50
C SER A 54 0.81 -8.19 9.93
N GLN A 55 2.07 -8.09 9.51
CA GLN A 55 2.94 -6.96 9.83
C GLN A 55 3.55 -6.37 8.56
N ALA A 56 3.75 -5.05 8.59
CA ALA A 56 4.45 -4.35 7.52
C ALA A 56 5.91 -4.80 7.48
N ASN A 57 6.44 -5.02 6.27
CA ASN A 57 7.85 -5.28 6.06
C ASN A 57 8.67 -4.04 6.45
N TYR A 58 8.16 -2.85 6.10
CA TYR A 58 8.77 -1.56 6.40
C TYR A 58 7.69 -0.55 6.79
N THR A 59 8.03 0.34 7.72
CA THR A 59 7.28 1.56 8.03
C THR A 59 8.23 2.73 7.86
N LEU A 60 7.90 3.63 6.94
CA LEU A 60 8.72 4.77 6.54
C LEU A 60 8.00 6.04 6.97
N GLU A 61 8.58 6.83 7.88
CA GLU A 61 8.10 8.18 8.20
C GLU A 61 8.67 9.15 7.16
N VAL A 62 7.87 9.44 6.13
CA VAL A 62 8.33 10.14 4.93
C VAL A 62 7.96 11.62 4.93
N HIS A 63 6.88 12.04 5.57
CA HIS A 63 6.38 13.42 5.55
C HIS A 63 6.24 14.00 6.95
N ASP A 64 6.21 15.33 7.07
CA ASP A 64 5.96 16.00 8.36
C ASP A 64 4.45 16.07 8.69
N LYS A 65 3.60 15.75 7.70
CA LYS A 65 2.14 15.67 7.77
C LYS A 65 1.62 14.46 7.00
N GLY A 66 0.30 14.27 6.95
CA GLY A 66 -0.33 13.09 6.36
C GLY A 66 0.11 12.83 4.92
N VAL A 67 0.31 11.55 4.58
CA VAL A 67 0.66 11.11 3.23
C VAL A 67 -0.63 10.80 2.48
N ASN A 68 -0.81 11.44 1.34
CA ASN A 68 -2.03 11.33 0.54
C ASN A 68 -1.89 10.35 -0.63
N TYR A 69 -0.66 10.15 -1.11
CA TYR A 69 -0.39 9.31 -2.28
C TYR A 69 0.95 8.60 -2.16
N VAL A 70 1.03 7.39 -2.71
CA VAL A 70 2.25 6.62 -2.88
C VAL A 70 2.19 5.80 -4.16
N GLU A 71 3.29 5.77 -4.92
CA GLU A 71 3.40 4.98 -6.15
C GLU A 71 4.82 4.41 -6.31
N TYR A 72 4.89 3.18 -6.82
CA TYR A 72 6.16 2.59 -7.23
C TYR A 72 6.58 3.15 -8.59
N TYR A 73 7.81 3.60 -8.70
CA TYR A 73 8.41 3.84 -10.00
C TYR A 73 8.62 2.51 -10.72
N HIS A 74 8.11 2.40 -11.94
CA HIS A 74 8.11 1.16 -12.72
C HIS A 74 9.33 1.02 -13.66
N GLY A 75 10.31 1.94 -13.60
CA GLY A 75 11.55 1.82 -14.36
C GLY A 75 12.43 0.68 -13.83
N SER A 76 13.20 0.07 -14.72
CA SER A 76 14.03 -1.10 -14.40
C SER A 76 15.40 -0.77 -13.81
N ASP A 77 15.75 0.51 -13.70
CA ASP A 77 17.04 0.97 -13.20
C ASP A 77 17.11 0.91 -11.68
N LYS A 78 16.09 1.41 -10.96
CA LYS A 78 16.06 1.44 -9.49
C LYS A 78 14.64 1.41 -8.90
N PRO A 79 14.43 0.77 -7.73
CA PRO A 79 13.14 0.77 -7.06
C PRO A 79 12.93 2.07 -6.29
N TYR A 80 12.25 3.05 -6.90
CA TYR A 80 11.85 4.30 -6.24
C TYR A 80 10.39 4.26 -5.79
N LEU A 81 10.09 4.99 -4.71
CA LEU A 81 8.73 5.25 -4.24
C LEU A 81 8.47 6.75 -4.29
N ILE A 82 7.46 7.17 -5.03
CA ILE A 82 7.08 8.58 -5.11
C ILE A 82 5.94 8.81 -4.12
N THR A 83 6.06 9.80 -3.24
CA THR A 83 5.06 10.12 -2.23
C THR A 83 4.65 11.59 -2.30
N THR A 84 3.39 11.88 -1.96
CA THR A 84 2.90 13.26 -1.79
C THR A 84 2.13 13.39 -0.49
N GLY A 85 2.21 14.56 0.16
CA GLY A 85 1.60 14.77 1.47
C GLY A 85 1.13 16.19 1.76
N ASP A 86 0.42 16.34 2.87
CA ASP A 86 -0.14 17.60 3.36
C ASP A 86 0.92 18.64 3.78
N ASP A 87 2.18 18.23 3.89
CA ASP A 87 3.32 19.11 4.08
C ASP A 87 3.69 19.89 2.81
N ARG A 88 2.91 19.70 1.73
CA ARG A 88 3.06 20.38 0.43
C ARG A 88 4.33 19.99 -0.31
N THR A 89 4.84 18.78 -0.05
CA THR A 89 6.03 18.25 -0.71
C THR A 89 5.76 16.97 -1.51
N VAL A 90 6.64 16.70 -2.47
CA VAL A 90 6.78 15.42 -3.16
C VAL A 90 8.15 14.85 -2.79
N LYS A 91 8.23 13.56 -2.47
CA LYS A 91 9.47 12.88 -2.09
C LYS A 91 9.67 11.58 -2.89
N ILE A 92 10.92 11.13 -2.98
CA ILE A 92 11.40 9.96 -3.75
C ILE A 92 12.27 9.09 -2.84
#